data_AF-V5H5T2-F1
#
_entry.id   AF-V5H5T2-F1
#
_cell.length_a   1.000
_cell.length_b   1.000
_cell.length_c   1.000
_cell.angle_alpha   90.00
_cell.angle_beta   90.00
_cell.angle_gamma   90.00
#
_symmetry.space_group_name_H-M   'P 1'
#
loop_
_entity.id
_entity.type
_entity.pdbx_description
1 polymer ?
#
loop_
_entity_poly.entity_id
_entity_poly.type
_entity_poly.pdbx_seq_one_letter_code
_entity_poly.pdbx_strand_id
1 'polypeptide(L)'
;MKQKESEDSGNIPGSLRKETWIHPEGGRRVHRTTQAMQEQKDSEEEDLAALSSVEVNKRFVISYLHVHGKLITKIGMESFQETAMQMLREFRALLQHSPVPLPCNRFLQLLALNMFAIESTQLKGKSSFIFFLLKKIKRGIKKYIYLSSL
;
A
#
# COMPACT_ATOMS: atom_id res chain seq x y z
N MET A 1 -15.19 61.21 7.43
CA MET A 1 -13.93 60.44 7.48
C MET A 1 -13.75 59.75 6.14
N LYS A 2 -12.55 59.83 5.58
CA LYS A 2 -12.22 59.48 4.20
C LYS A 2 -11.44 58.17 4.22
N GLN A 3 -11.78 57.24 3.32
CA GLN A 3 -10.95 56.23 2.63
C GLN A 3 -11.79 54.96 2.38
N LYS A 4 -11.65 54.21 1.30
CA LYS A 4 -11.16 54.40 -0.08
C LYS A 4 -11.42 53.01 -0.68
N GLU A 5 -12.21 52.96 -1.74
CA GLU A 5 -12.42 51.77 -2.56
C GLU A 5 -11.10 51.40 -3.26
N SER A 6 -10.77 50.11 -3.31
CA SER A 6 -9.91 49.54 -4.35
C SER A 6 -10.14 48.04 -4.47
N GLU A 7 -10.86 47.67 -5.53
CA GLU A 7 -10.70 46.37 -6.19
C GLU A 7 -9.26 46.25 -6.71
N ASP A 8 -8.64 45.06 -6.58
CA ASP A 8 -7.78 44.55 -7.65
C ASP A 8 -7.75 43.01 -7.65
N SER A 9 -7.93 42.52 -8.86
CA SER A 9 -7.99 41.17 -9.38
C SER A 9 -6.67 40.40 -9.30
N GLY A 10 -6.65 39.33 -8.51
CA GLY A 10 -5.63 38.27 -8.61
C GLY A 10 -6.06 37.19 -9.62
N ASN A 11 -5.70 37.39 -10.89
CA ASN A 11 -5.83 36.39 -11.96
C ASN A 11 -4.91 35.18 -11.69
N ILE A 12 -5.44 34.07 -11.14
CA ILE A 12 -4.71 32.80 -11.02
C ILE A 12 -5.05 31.91 -12.22
N PRO A 13 -4.08 31.58 -13.10
CA PRO A 13 -4.31 30.66 -14.20
C PRO A 13 -4.42 29.24 -13.63
N GLY A 14 -5.61 28.65 -13.71
CA GLY A 14 -5.87 27.28 -13.25
C GLY A 14 -6.89 27.16 -12.12
N SER A 15 -7.75 28.16 -11.89
CA SER A 15 -8.91 27.97 -11.01
C SER A 15 -9.91 27.00 -11.67
N LEU A 16 -9.75 25.70 -11.38
CA LEU A 16 -10.74 24.71 -11.78
C LEU A 16 -12.09 25.10 -11.18
N ARG A 17 -13.10 25.17 -12.04
CA ARG A 17 -14.50 25.39 -11.67
C ARG A 17 -14.87 24.44 -10.52
N LYS A 18 -15.15 25.01 -9.35
CA LYS A 18 -15.67 24.25 -8.20
C LYS A 18 -17.17 24.06 -8.38
N GLU A 19 -17.59 22.85 -8.69
CA GLU A 19 -19.00 22.47 -8.64
C GLU A 19 -19.38 22.10 -7.20
N THR A 20 -20.43 22.76 -6.70
CA THR A 20 -20.99 22.54 -5.38
C THR A 20 -22.36 21.90 -5.53
N TRP A 21 -22.50 20.67 -5.03
CA TRP A 21 -23.78 19.97 -5.00
C TRP A 21 -24.63 20.47 -3.83
N ILE A 22 -25.75 21.12 -4.12
CA ILE A 22 -26.69 21.63 -3.13
C ILE A 22 -27.90 20.69 -3.10
N HIS A 23 -28.09 19.97 -2.00
CA HIS A 23 -29.23 19.06 -1.83
C HIS A 23 -30.49 19.87 -1.48
N PRO A 24 -31.65 19.63 -2.14
CA PRO A 24 -32.83 20.48 -2.01
C PRO A 24 -33.50 20.48 -0.62
N GLU A 25 -33.13 19.57 0.29
CA GLU A 25 -33.70 19.45 1.64
C GLU A 25 -32.68 19.56 2.78
N GLY A 26 -31.56 20.27 2.59
CA GLY A 26 -30.67 20.60 3.72
C GLY A 26 -30.04 19.39 4.42
N GLY A 27 -29.72 18.34 3.68
CA GLY A 27 -29.09 17.13 4.21
C GLY A 27 -27.72 17.41 4.82
N ARG A 28 -27.53 17.02 6.09
CA ARG A 28 -26.22 17.10 6.78
C ARG A 28 -25.14 16.42 5.95
N ARG A 29 -23.94 17.01 5.92
CA ARG A 29 -22.71 16.43 5.37
C ARG A 29 -22.50 15.03 5.96
N VAL A 30 -22.85 13.99 5.22
CA VAL A 30 -22.49 12.62 5.59
C VAL A 30 -20.99 12.53 5.46
N HIS A 31 -20.31 12.34 6.59
CA HIS A 31 -18.88 12.09 6.62
C HIS A 31 -18.57 10.93 5.67
N ARG A 32 -17.73 11.19 4.68
CA ARG A 32 -17.33 10.18 3.71
C ARG A 32 -16.61 9.07 4.48
N THR A 33 -17.15 7.85 4.46
CA THR A 33 -16.59 6.65 5.13
C THR A 33 -15.15 6.31 4.71
N THR A 34 -14.60 6.95 3.68
CA THR A 34 -13.21 6.80 3.26
C THR A 34 -12.19 7.43 4.22
N GLN A 35 -12.61 8.37 5.08
CA GLN A 35 -11.68 9.11 5.94
C GLN A 35 -11.21 8.27 7.13
N ALA A 36 -12.15 7.59 7.81
CA ALA A 36 -11.85 6.68 8.93
C ALA A 36 -10.97 5.48 8.51
N MET A 37 -11.18 4.96 7.30
CA MET A 37 -10.38 3.84 6.75
C MET A 37 -8.95 4.26 6.39
N GLN A 38 -8.73 5.54 6.09
CA GLN A 38 -7.40 6.09 5.85
C GLN A 38 -6.66 6.32 7.17
N GLU A 39 -7.33 6.85 8.19
CA GLU A 39 -6.77 7.05 9.54
C GLU A 39 -6.30 5.74 10.19
N GLN A 40 -7.11 4.66 10.11
CA GLN A 40 -6.68 3.34 10.60
C GLN A 40 -5.44 2.81 9.89
N LYS A 41 -5.36 3.00 8.57
CA LYS A 41 -4.24 2.48 7.77
C LYS A 41 -2.94 3.22 8.06
N ASP A 42 -3.01 4.52 8.31
CA ASP A 42 -1.85 5.34 8.65
C ASP A 42 -1.37 5.01 10.08
N SER A 43 -2.30 4.78 11.02
CA SER A 43 -2.01 4.29 12.37
C SER A 43 -1.25 2.95 12.38
N GLU A 44 -1.72 1.95 11.63
CA GLU A 44 -1.06 0.63 11.55
C GLU A 44 0.34 0.70 10.90
N GLU A 45 0.56 1.65 10.00
CA GLU A 45 1.87 1.86 9.35
C GLU A 45 2.86 2.53 10.32
N GLU A 46 2.38 3.46 11.15
CA GLU A 46 3.16 4.10 12.21
C GLU A 46 3.57 3.09 13.30
N ASP A 47 2.66 2.21 13.71
CA ASP A 47 2.94 1.13 14.67
C ASP A 47 4.04 0.18 14.17
N LEU A 48 4.02 -0.18 12.88
CA LEU A 48 5.06 -1.02 12.28
C LEU A 48 6.41 -0.31 12.19
N ALA A 49 6.41 1.01 11.95
CA ALA A 49 7.63 1.81 11.89
C ALA A 49 8.30 1.99 13.27
N ALA A 50 7.52 1.93 14.36
CA ALA A 50 8.04 1.99 15.72
C ALA A 50 8.75 0.70 16.18
N LEU A 51 8.56 -0.42 15.47
CA LEU A 51 9.18 -1.69 15.82
C LEU A 51 10.64 -1.78 15.37
N SER A 52 11.42 -2.59 16.09
CA SER A 52 12.78 -2.93 15.64
C SER A 52 12.75 -3.75 14.35
N SER A 53 13.81 -3.63 13.54
CA SER A 53 13.97 -4.42 12.31
C SER A 53 13.87 -5.93 12.54
N VAL A 54 14.36 -6.41 13.69
CA VAL A 54 14.28 -7.82 14.08
C VAL A 54 12.84 -8.25 14.30
N GLU A 55 12.04 -7.42 14.96
CA GLU A 55 10.64 -7.72 15.26
C GLU A 55 9.77 -7.67 14.00
N VAL A 56 9.95 -6.65 13.15
CA VAL A 56 9.28 -6.55 11.84
C VAL A 56 9.65 -7.76 10.97
N ASN A 57 10.91 -8.19 10.96
CA ASN A 57 11.35 -9.35 10.18
C ASN A 57 10.68 -10.66 10.66
N LYS A 58 10.55 -10.86 11.97
CA LYS A 58 9.84 -12.04 12.51
C LYS A 58 8.38 -12.07 12.05
N ARG A 59 7.67 -10.93 12.17
CA ARG A 59 6.28 -10.80 11.71
C ARG A 59 6.17 -11.07 10.21
N PHE A 60 7.02 -10.43 9.41
CA PHE A 60 7.07 -10.64 7.96
C PHE A 60 7.26 -12.11 7.60
N VAL A 61 8.21 -12.83 8.22
CA VAL A 61 8.46 -14.24 7.91
C VAL A 61 7.24 -15.11 8.22
N ILE A 62 6.57 -14.89 9.36
CA ILE A 62 5.36 -15.62 9.74
C ILE A 62 4.24 -15.35 8.73
N SER A 63 3.95 -14.08 8.44
CA SER A 63 2.92 -13.68 7.49
C SER A 63 3.20 -14.19 6.07
N TYR A 64 4.47 -14.15 5.64
CA TYR A 64 4.90 -14.66 4.35
C TYR A 64 4.63 -16.16 4.20
N LEU A 65 5.02 -16.96 5.20
CA LEU A 65 4.73 -18.40 5.21
C LEU A 65 3.24 -18.68 5.24
N HIS A 66 2.46 -17.92 6.01
CA HIS A 66 1.00 -18.06 6.06
C HIS A 66 0.37 -17.85 4.67
N VAL A 67 0.72 -16.76 3.99
CA VAL A 67 0.22 -16.44 2.64
C VAL A 67 0.59 -17.53 1.63
N HIS A 68 1.83 -18.02 1.67
CA HIS A 68 2.27 -19.13 0.83
C HIS A 68 1.53 -20.44 1.15
N GLY A 69 1.28 -20.72 2.42
CA GLY A 69 0.47 -21.86 2.86
C GLY A 69 -0.94 -21.81 2.27
N LYS A 70 -1.63 -20.67 2.36
CA LYS A 70 -2.95 -20.46 1.74
C LYS A 70 -2.89 -20.63 0.21
N LEU A 71 -1.86 -20.09 -0.45
CA LEU A 71 -1.71 -20.19 -1.90
C LEU A 71 -1.55 -21.63 -2.40
N ILE A 72 -0.75 -22.44 -1.69
CA ILE A 72 -0.44 -23.82 -2.09
C ILE A 72 -1.61 -24.75 -1.76
N THR A 73 -2.13 -24.67 -0.54
CA THR A 73 -3.18 -25.58 -0.05
C THR A 73 -4.57 -25.21 -0.56
N LYS A 74 -4.79 -23.95 -0.96
CA LYS A 74 -6.10 -23.37 -1.28
C LYS A 74 -7.06 -23.32 -0.10
N ILE A 75 -6.59 -23.50 1.13
CA ILE A 75 -7.39 -23.44 2.35
C ILE A 75 -7.35 -22.01 2.91
N GLY A 76 -8.49 -21.53 3.39
CA GLY A 76 -8.59 -20.21 4.03
C GLY A 76 -8.47 -19.04 3.05
N MET A 77 -8.91 -19.22 1.81
CA MET A 77 -8.77 -18.21 0.75
C MET A 77 -9.68 -17.00 0.96
N GLU A 78 -10.73 -17.13 1.77
CA GLU A 78 -11.65 -16.05 2.16
C GLU A 78 -10.94 -14.92 2.93
N SER A 79 -9.89 -15.24 3.68
CA SER A 79 -9.03 -14.28 4.42
C SER A 79 -7.69 -14.02 3.74
N PHE A 80 -7.50 -14.51 2.51
CA PHE A 80 -6.21 -14.41 1.81
C PHE A 80 -5.81 -12.97 1.52
N GLN A 81 -6.73 -12.14 1.04
CA GLN A 81 -6.41 -10.77 0.65
C GLN A 81 -5.93 -9.93 1.84
N GLU A 82 -6.57 -10.08 3.00
CA GLU A 82 -6.20 -9.39 4.23
C GLU A 82 -4.81 -9.81 4.72
N THR A 83 -4.57 -11.13 4.83
CA THR A 83 -3.26 -11.67 5.23
C THR A 83 -2.14 -11.29 4.26
N ALA A 84 -2.41 -11.23 2.95
CA ALA A 84 -1.45 -10.78 1.95
C ALA A 84 -1.15 -9.27 2.05
N MET A 85 -2.16 -8.44 2.34
CA MET A 85 -1.95 -7.01 2.56
C MET A 85 -1.10 -6.75 3.81
N GLN A 86 -1.36 -7.49 4.89
CA GLN A 86 -0.57 -7.40 6.12
C GLN A 86 0.90 -7.78 5.89
N MET A 87 1.15 -8.90 5.21
CA MET A 87 2.49 -9.33 4.82
C MET A 87 3.23 -8.26 3.99
N LEU A 88 2.54 -7.59 3.06
CA LEU A 88 3.12 -6.52 2.25
C LEU A 88 3.43 -5.25 3.05
N ARG A 89 2.63 -4.93 4.08
CA ARG A 89 2.91 -3.80 4.98
C ARG A 89 4.16 -4.07 5.82
N GLU A 90 4.28 -5.27 6.38
CA GLU A 90 5.46 -5.70 7.14
C GLU A 90 6.71 -5.73 6.26
N PHE A 91 6.61 -6.24 5.03
CA PHE A 91 7.72 -6.21 4.08
C PHE A 91 8.13 -4.78 3.74
N ARG A 92 7.17 -3.86 3.56
CA ARG A 92 7.47 -2.45 3.31
C ARG A 92 8.17 -1.79 4.49
N ALA A 93 7.69 -2.01 5.71
CA ALA A 93 8.34 -1.51 6.92
C ALA A 93 9.77 -2.05 7.05
N LEU A 94 9.97 -3.33 6.73
CA LEU A 94 11.30 -3.95 6.73
C LEU A 94 12.27 -3.28 5.74
N LEU A 95 11.78 -2.91 4.56
CA LEU A 95 12.56 -2.20 3.54
C LEU A 95 12.86 -0.73 3.88
N GLN A 96 12.13 -0.13 4.80
CA GLN A 96 12.34 1.27 5.22
C GLN A 96 13.48 1.42 6.24
N HIS A 97 13.94 0.33 6.86
CA HIS A 97 15.12 0.37 7.73
C HIS A 97 16.40 0.57 6.92
N SER A 98 17.32 1.38 7.46
CA SER A 98 18.65 1.60 6.90
C SER A 98 19.74 1.25 7.94
N PRO A 99 20.70 0.36 7.62
CA PRO A 99 20.76 -0.44 6.39
C PRO A 99 19.61 -1.46 6.32
N VAL A 100 19.24 -1.86 5.10
CA VAL A 100 18.16 -2.84 4.91
C VAL A 100 18.54 -4.16 5.61
N PRO A 101 17.72 -4.67 6.55
CA PRO A 101 18.03 -5.83 7.39
C PRO A 101 17.81 -7.17 6.66
N LEU A 102 18.08 -7.21 5.35
CA LEU A 102 17.90 -8.38 4.49
C LEU A 102 19.13 -8.55 3.58
N PRO A 103 19.91 -9.64 3.73
CA PRO A 103 21.02 -9.91 2.83
C PRO A 103 20.51 -10.29 1.43
N CYS A 104 21.33 -10.09 0.40
CA CYS A 104 20.97 -10.37 -1.01
C CYS A 104 20.47 -11.81 -1.23
N ASN A 105 21.10 -12.80 -0.57
CA ASN A 105 20.69 -14.20 -0.63
C ASN A 105 19.24 -14.39 -0.15
N ARG A 106 18.79 -13.62 0.85
CA ARG A 106 17.43 -13.69 1.34
C ARG A 106 16.43 -13.15 0.33
N PHE A 107 16.76 -12.06 -0.38
CA PHE A 107 15.94 -11.55 -1.48
C PHE A 107 15.80 -12.57 -2.61
N LEU A 108 16.90 -13.24 -2.98
CA LEU A 108 16.86 -14.30 -4.00
C LEU A 108 15.96 -15.47 -3.58
N GLN A 109 16.04 -15.90 -2.31
CA GLN A 109 15.15 -16.94 -1.78
C GLN A 109 13.67 -16.54 -1.83
N LEU A 110 13.34 -15.31 -1.40
CA LEU A 110 11.97 -14.79 -1.46
C LEU A 110 11.47 -14.72 -2.91
N LEU A 111 12.32 -14.27 -3.84
CA LEU A 111 12.00 -14.21 -5.26
C LEU A 111 11.76 -15.61 -5.84
N ALA A 112 12.64 -16.57 -5.55
CA ALA A 112 12.52 -17.95 -6.00
C ALA A 112 11.24 -18.61 -5.48
N LEU A 113 10.91 -18.40 -4.20
CA LEU A 113 9.66 -18.89 -3.60
C LEU A 113 8.44 -18.25 -4.27
N ASN A 114 8.48 -16.95 -4.57
CA ASN A 114 7.40 -16.29 -5.30
C ASN A 114 7.23 -16.86 -6.71
N MET A 115 8.34 -17.08 -7.44
CA MET A 115 8.33 -17.70 -8.77
C MET A 115 7.76 -19.13 -8.73
N PHE A 116 8.16 -19.93 -7.74
CA PHE A 116 7.62 -21.28 -7.53
C PHE A 116 6.12 -21.25 -7.19
N ALA A 117 5.68 -20.33 -6.33
CA ALA A 117 4.26 -20.18 -5.99
C ALA A 117 3.41 -19.78 -7.21
N ILE A 118 3.95 -18.94 -8.09
CA ILE A 118 3.31 -18.60 -9.37
C ILE A 118 3.11 -19.88 -10.21
N GLU A 119 4.17 -20.64 -10.45
CA GLU A 119 4.13 -21.83 -11.30
C GLU A 119 3.21 -22.92 -10.74
N SER A 120 3.35 -23.24 -9.46
CA SER A 120 2.55 -24.27 -8.77
C SER A 120 1.06 -23.93 -8.64
N THR A 121 0.69 -22.65 -8.71
CA THR A 121 -0.71 -22.22 -8.62
C THR A 121 -1.36 -21.88 -9.97
N GLN A 122 -0.57 -21.63 -11.04
CA GLN A 122 -1.09 -21.36 -12.38
C GLN A 122 -1.77 -22.57 -13.03
N LEU A 123 -1.33 -23.78 -12.72
CA LEU A 123 -1.91 -25.03 -13.25
C LEU A 123 -3.38 -25.26 -12.83
N LYS A 124 -3.93 -24.44 -11.92
CA LYS A 124 -5.26 -24.64 -11.31
C LYS A 124 -6.26 -23.50 -11.52
N GLY A 125 -5.94 -22.49 -12.33
CA GLY A 125 -6.92 -21.49 -12.79
C GLY A 125 -6.65 -20.03 -12.40
N LYS A 126 -6.72 -19.16 -13.41
CA LYS A 126 -6.79 -17.68 -13.43
C LYS A 126 -6.62 -16.96 -12.07
N SER A 127 -5.38 -16.84 -11.58
CA SER A 127 -5.08 -16.04 -10.40
C SER A 127 -4.66 -14.62 -10.77
N SER A 128 -5.64 -13.74 -11.02
CA SER A 128 -5.47 -12.31 -11.30
C SER A 128 -4.67 -11.56 -10.20
N PHE A 129 -4.65 -12.09 -8.98
CA PHE A 129 -3.96 -11.48 -7.83
C PHE A 129 -2.45 -11.71 -7.81
N ILE A 130 -1.97 -12.82 -8.38
CA ILE A 130 -0.54 -13.10 -8.50
C ILE A 130 0.08 -12.19 -9.57
N PHE A 131 -0.64 -11.96 -10.66
CA PHE A 131 -0.31 -10.91 -11.63
C PHE A 131 -0.32 -9.52 -10.98
N PHE A 132 -1.24 -9.25 -10.06
CA PHE A 132 -1.27 -8.00 -9.29
C PHE A 132 -0.06 -7.86 -8.36
N LEU A 133 0.32 -8.91 -7.64
CA LEU A 133 1.52 -8.97 -6.79
C LEU A 133 2.79 -8.74 -7.62
N LEU A 134 2.94 -9.43 -8.75
CA LEU A 134 4.02 -9.20 -9.72
C LEU A 134 4.00 -7.77 -10.27
N LYS A 135 2.83 -7.21 -10.60
CA LYS A 135 2.68 -5.83 -11.09
C LYS A 135 3.03 -4.81 -10.00
N LYS A 136 2.72 -5.07 -8.73
CA LYS A 136 3.08 -4.23 -7.58
C LYS A 136 4.58 -4.32 -7.27
N ILE A 137 5.15 -5.51 -7.26
CA ILE A 137 6.59 -5.73 -7.06
C ILE A 137 7.38 -5.05 -8.19
N LYS A 138 6.98 -5.26 -9.45
CA LYS A 138 7.62 -4.61 -10.62
C LYS A 138 7.52 -3.08 -10.58
N ARG A 139 6.41 -2.52 -10.07
CA ARG A 139 6.26 -1.07 -9.85
C ARG A 139 7.09 -0.55 -8.67
N GLY A 140 7.16 -1.29 -7.57
CA GLY A 140 7.97 -0.94 -6.40
C GLY A 140 9.47 -0.91 -6.72
N ILE A 141 9.95 -1.92 -7.43
CA ILE A 141 11.35 -2.00 -7.91
C ILE A 141 11.66 -0.81 -8.84
N LYS A 142 10.76 -0.48 -9.78
CA LYS A 142 10.95 0.71 -10.63
C LYS A 142 11.09 1.99 -9.81
N LYS A 143 10.23 2.18 -8.79
CA LYS A 143 10.24 3.40 -7.95
C LYS A 143 11.56 3.53 -7.18
N TYR A 144 12.09 2.42 -6.64
CA TYR A 144 13.38 2.40 -5.95
C TYR A 144 14.56 2.69 -6.90
N ILE A 145 14.57 2.12 -8.11
CA ILE A 145 15.66 2.36 -9.09
C ILE A 145 15.72 3.83 -9.53
N TYR A 146 14.56 4.48 -9.74
CA TYR A 146 14.54 5.89 -10.16
C TYR A 146 14.86 6.88 -9.02
N LEU A 147 14.60 6.53 -7.77
CA LEU A 147 14.94 7.36 -6.61
C LEU A 147 16.41 7.25 -6.20
N SER A 148 17.11 6.16 -6.55
CA SER A 148 18.54 6.00 -6.32
C SER A 148 19.44 6.53 -7.45
N SER A 149 18.85 7.15 -8.49
CA SER A 149 19.56 7.76 -9.62
C SER A 149 19.46 9.29 -9.65
N LEU A 150 19.06 9.91 -8.53
CA LEU A 150 19.00 11.36 -8.30
C LEU A 150 19.84 11.74 -7.09
#